data_AF-A0A820F728-F1
#
_entry.id   AF-A0A820F728-F1
#
_cell.length_a   1.000
_cell.length_b   1.000
_cell.length_c   1.000
_cell.angle_alpha   90.00
_cell.angle_beta   90.00
_cell.angle_gamma   90.00
#
_symmetry.space_group_name_H-M   'P 1'
#
loop_
_entity.id
_entity.type
_entity.pdbx_description
1 polymer ?
#
loop_
_entity_poly.entity_id
_entity_poly.type
_entity_poly.pdbx_seq_one_letter_code
_entity_poly.pdbx_strand_id
1 'polypeptide(L)'
;MPKDMNTLLKGLDTTDYFKKRKICILCEKKLHKSQVSCNECSKKDKKYIARIFDTDIYALLSNIVSRHYSDIDEYKKLILNPDPQTTYDIPLGKVYQHLLRQHPNENSLTLLLHVNRISVVKSTNLKLWICDANLIELPSIYRNLRSNMFLVSMYIGYSEPNVKAWLKSSFANINSLKTT
;
A
#
# COMPACT_ATOMS: atom_id res chain seq x y z
N MET A 1 21.16 -12.80 8.47
CA MET A 1 20.27 -12.42 7.34
C MET A 1 19.42 -13.62 6.93
N PRO A 2 18.13 -13.42 6.58
CA PRO A 2 17.20 -14.52 6.27
C PRO A 2 17.59 -15.25 4.98
N LYS A 3 17.70 -16.58 5.06
CA LYS A 3 18.13 -17.44 3.94
C LYS A 3 17.00 -17.84 3.00
N ASP A 4 15.76 -17.72 3.46
CA ASP A 4 14.55 -18.03 2.69
C ASP A 4 13.37 -17.17 3.13
N MET A 5 12.27 -17.28 2.37
CA MET A 5 11.03 -16.55 2.63
C MET A 5 10.43 -16.84 4.01
N ASN A 6 10.52 -18.06 4.53
CA ASN A 6 9.95 -18.38 5.85
C ASN A 6 10.74 -17.69 6.97
N THR A 7 12.06 -17.64 6.85
CA THR A 7 12.95 -17.00 7.81
C THR A 7 12.74 -15.49 7.84
N LEU A 8 12.60 -14.85 6.67
CA LEU A 8 12.27 -13.42 6.59
C LEU A 8 10.94 -13.13 7.30
N LEU A 9 9.92 -13.94 7.03
CA LEU A 9 8.58 -13.70 7.57
C LEU A 9 8.48 -13.90 9.07
N LYS A 10 9.27 -14.82 9.64
CA LYS A 10 9.43 -14.96 11.09
C LYS A 10 10.11 -13.74 11.70
N GLY A 11 11.15 -13.21 11.05
CA GLY A 11 11.86 -12.02 11.53
C GLY A 11 11.08 -10.71 11.42
N LEU A 12 10.07 -10.64 10.53
CA LEU A 12 9.22 -9.47 10.38
C LEU A 12 8.05 -9.41 11.39
N ASP A 13 7.88 -10.44 12.22
CA ASP A 13 6.78 -10.56 13.20
C ASP A 13 5.38 -10.20 12.64
N THR A 14 5.14 -10.60 11.38
CA THR A 14 3.94 -10.21 10.60
C THR A 14 2.70 -11.03 10.96
N THR A 15 2.58 -11.54 12.19
CA THR A 15 1.73 -12.69 12.52
C THR A 15 0.24 -12.37 12.47
N ASP A 16 -0.19 -11.23 13.03
CA ASP A 16 -1.63 -11.00 13.26
C ASP A 16 -2.24 -9.80 12.51
N TYR A 17 -1.44 -8.83 12.07
CA TYR A 17 -1.96 -7.59 11.47
C TYR A 17 -2.23 -7.66 9.95
N PHE A 18 -1.86 -8.76 9.30
CA PHE A 18 -1.90 -8.86 7.84
C PHE A 18 -2.79 -9.99 7.35
N LYS A 19 -3.60 -9.69 6.34
CA LYS A 19 -4.27 -10.70 5.52
C LYS A 19 -3.27 -11.30 4.54
N LYS A 20 -2.89 -12.56 4.80
CA LYS A 20 -1.87 -13.28 4.03
C LYS A 20 -2.48 -14.01 2.85
N ARG A 21 -1.89 -13.83 1.67
CA ARG A 21 -2.24 -14.57 0.45
C ARG A 21 -1.00 -15.21 -0.15
N LYS A 22 -1.19 -16.37 -0.75
CA LYS A 22 -0.17 -17.07 -1.52
C LYS A 22 -0.64 -17.10 -2.97
N ILE A 23 0.23 -16.76 -3.90
CA ILE A 23 -0.11 -16.74 -5.33
C ILE A 23 0.96 -17.43 -6.17
N CYS A 24 0.55 -17.96 -7.32
CA CYS A 24 1.47 -18.27 -8.40
C CYS A 24 1.79 -16.98 -9.17
N ILE A 25 3.06 -16.70 -9.45
CA ILE A 25 3.48 -15.49 -10.15
C ILE A 25 3.23 -15.61 -11.66
N LEU A 26 3.13 -16.84 -12.20
CA LEU A 26 2.95 -17.07 -13.63
C LEU A 26 1.49 -16.94 -14.08
N CYS A 27 0.55 -17.48 -13.29
CA CYS A 27 -0.88 -17.47 -13.60
C CYS A 27 -1.71 -16.60 -12.64
N GLU A 28 -1.07 -15.96 -11.66
CA GLU A 28 -1.68 -15.03 -10.70
C GLU A 28 -2.77 -15.64 -9.81
N LYS A 29 -2.99 -16.95 -9.91
CA LYS A 29 -3.99 -17.66 -9.11
C LYS A 29 -3.57 -17.75 -7.66
N LYS A 30 -4.56 -17.59 -6.79
CA LYS A 30 -4.42 -17.80 -5.35
C LYS A 30 -4.22 -19.29 -5.08
N LEU A 31 -3.21 -19.58 -4.28
CA LEU A 31 -2.85 -20.93 -3.86
C LEU A 31 -3.28 -21.17 -2.42
N HIS A 32 -3.59 -22.42 -2.12
CA HIS A 32 -3.82 -22.89 -0.75
C HIS A 32 -2.55 -22.74 0.09
N LYS A 33 -2.70 -22.53 1.40
CA LYS A 33 -1.57 -22.29 2.31
C LYS A 33 -0.50 -23.40 2.22
N SER A 34 -0.94 -24.66 2.13
CA SER A 34 -0.09 -25.86 2.04
C SER A 34 0.55 -26.08 0.67
N GLN A 35 0.07 -25.47 -0.42
CA GLN A 35 0.56 -25.76 -1.78
C GLN A 35 1.97 -25.21 -2.00
N VAL A 36 2.96 -26.07 -2.21
CA VAL A 36 4.36 -25.65 -2.47
C VAL A 36 4.63 -25.25 -3.92
N SER A 37 3.74 -25.59 -4.84
CA SER A 37 3.80 -25.29 -6.28
C SER A 37 2.40 -25.02 -6.84
N CYS A 38 2.33 -24.40 -8.02
CA CYS A 38 1.09 -24.25 -8.76
C CYS A 38 0.81 -25.53 -9.58
N ASN A 39 -0.41 -26.08 -9.48
CA ASN A 39 -0.80 -27.28 -10.23
C ASN A 39 -1.27 -26.96 -11.65
N GLU A 40 -1.57 -25.71 -11.94
CA GLU A 40 -2.11 -25.27 -13.23
C GLU A 40 -1.04 -24.75 -14.19
N CYS A 41 0.19 -24.57 -13.72
CA CYS A 41 1.31 -24.15 -14.56
C CYS A 41 2.19 -25.34 -14.88
N SER A 42 2.78 -25.34 -16.07
CA SER A 42 3.80 -26.32 -16.47
C SER A 42 5.04 -26.29 -15.58
N LYS A 43 5.35 -25.14 -14.95
CA LYS A 43 6.50 -24.95 -14.07
C LYS A 43 6.13 -25.12 -12.60
N LYS A 44 6.63 -26.18 -11.96
CA LYS A 44 6.38 -26.54 -10.55
C LYS A 44 7.58 -26.22 -9.64
N ASP A 45 7.96 -24.95 -9.58
CA ASP A 45 9.11 -24.49 -8.77
C ASP A 45 8.66 -23.44 -7.74
N LYS A 46 9.20 -23.53 -6.52
CA LYS A 46 8.95 -22.58 -5.41
C LYS A 46 9.28 -21.13 -5.78
N LYS A 47 10.20 -20.90 -6.73
CA LYS A 47 10.56 -19.56 -7.19
C LYS A 47 9.41 -18.81 -7.86
N TYR A 48 8.40 -19.54 -8.35
CA TYR A 48 7.19 -18.98 -8.95
C TYR A 48 6.07 -18.76 -7.94
N ILE A 49 6.35 -18.89 -6.65
CA ILE A 49 5.40 -18.63 -5.58
C ILE A 49 5.75 -17.33 -4.89
N ALA A 50 4.75 -16.47 -4.73
CA ALA A 50 4.87 -15.26 -3.91
C ALA A 50 3.90 -15.30 -2.73
N ARG A 51 4.27 -14.58 -1.69
CA ARG A 51 3.42 -14.26 -0.55
C ARG A 51 3.11 -12.78 -0.54
N ILE A 52 1.83 -12.46 -0.39
CA ILE A 52 1.34 -11.09 -0.29
C ILE A 52 0.74 -10.90 1.10
N PHE A 53 1.02 -9.75 1.70
CA PHE A 53 0.55 -9.33 3.00
C PHE A 53 -0.21 -8.03 2.79
N ASP A 54 -1.53 -8.10 2.83
CA ASP A 54 -2.39 -6.93 2.72
C ASP A 54 -2.79 -6.48 4.13
N THR A 55 -2.89 -5.17 4.33
CA THR A 55 -3.42 -4.60 5.57
C THR A 55 -4.92 -4.37 5.47
N ASP A 56 -5.56 -4.19 6.63
CA ASP A 56 -6.88 -3.58 6.69
C ASP A 56 -6.75 -2.06 6.59
N ILE A 57 -6.79 -1.57 5.34
CA ILE A 57 -6.62 -0.15 5.02
C ILE A 57 -7.74 0.69 5.64
N TYR A 58 -8.95 0.15 5.77
CA TYR A 58 -10.07 0.88 6.36
C TYR A 58 -9.82 1.18 7.84
N ALA A 59 -9.40 0.17 8.59
CA ALA A 59 -9.08 0.33 10.01
C ALA A 59 -7.93 1.34 10.23
N LEU A 60 -6.89 1.27 9.38
CA LEU A 60 -5.74 2.19 9.45
C LEU A 60 -6.14 3.63 9.11
N LEU A 61 -6.89 3.83 8.03
CA LEU A 61 -7.38 5.15 7.63
C LEU A 61 -8.32 5.74 8.68
N SER A 62 -9.27 4.96 9.18
CA SER A 62 -10.21 5.43 10.21
C SER A 62 -9.50 5.89 11.47
N ASN A 63 -8.42 5.21 11.87
CA ASN A 63 -7.60 5.61 13.01
C ASN A 63 -6.84 6.92 12.74
N ILE A 64 -6.22 7.08 11.57
CA ILE A 64 -5.52 8.31 11.20
C ILE A 64 -6.50 9.49 11.14
N VAL A 65 -7.64 9.30 10.47
CA VAL A 65 -8.66 10.34 10.30
C VAL A 65 -9.26 10.74 11.65
N SER A 66 -9.60 9.78 12.51
CA SER A 66 -10.15 10.10 13.85
C SER A 66 -9.14 10.84 14.73
N ARG A 67 -7.85 10.52 14.63
CA ARG A 67 -6.80 11.17 15.42
C ARG A 67 -6.50 12.59 14.96
N HIS A 68 -6.53 12.84 13.66
CA HIS A 68 -6.11 14.11 13.03
C HIS A 68 -7.27 14.84 12.36
N TYR A 69 -8.51 14.60 12.80
CA TYR A 69 -9.70 15.10 12.11
C TYR A 69 -9.67 16.63 11.95
N SER A 70 -9.35 17.35 13.02
CA SER A 70 -9.26 18.81 13.03
C SER A 70 -8.15 19.32 12.12
N ASP A 71 -6.96 18.70 12.18
CA ASP A 71 -5.83 19.07 11.32
C ASP A 71 -6.15 18.86 9.84
N ILE A 72 -6.87 17.77 9.52
CA ILE A 72 -7.32 17.46 8.16
C ILE A 72 -8.32 18.50 7.67
N ASP A 73 -9.33 18.84 8.49
CA ASP A 73 -10.36 19.82 8.13
C ASP A 73 -9.77 21.22 7.90
N GLU A 74 -8.84 21.64 8.77
CA GLU A 74 -8.15 22.91 8.62
C GLU A 74 -7.26 22.94 7.37
N TYR A 75 -6.47 21.89 7.15
CA TYR A 75 -5.56 21.84 6.02
C TYR A 75 -6.29 21.77 4.67
N LYS A 76 -7.46 21.11 4.60
CA LYS A 76 -8.34 21.14 3.42
C LYS A 76 -8.70 22.57 3.00
N LYS A 77 -8.99 23.46 3.96
CA LYS A 77 -9.32 24.87 3.68
C LYS A 77 -8.11 25.61 3.11
N LEU A 78 -6.90 25.32 3.61
CA LEU A 78 -5.65 25.87 3.11
C LEU A 78 -5.31 25.37 1.70
N ILE A 79 -5.62 24.11 1.37
CA ILE A 79 -5.40 23.55 0.02
C ILE A 79 -6.22 24.31 -1.03
N LEU A 80 -7.48 24.65 -0.73
CA LEU A 80 -8.38 25.35 -1.67
C LEU A 80 -7.97 26.81 -1.90
N ASN A 81 -7.45 27.46 -0.86
CA ASN A 81 -6.99 28.85 -0.85
C ASN A 81 -5.50 28.91 -0.46
N PRO A 82 -4.60 28.45 -1.35
CA PRO A 82 -3.20 28.31 -1.01
C PRO A 82 -2.55 29.68 -0.82
N ASP A 83 -1.99 29.92 0.36
CA ASP A 83 -0.89 30.87 0.52
C ASP A 83 0.33 30.28 -0.22
N PRO A 84 1.09 31.08 -1.00
CA PRO A 84 2.34 30.62 -1.63
C PRO A 84 3.33 29.92 -0.68
N GLN A 85 3.19 29.95 0.64
CA GLN A 85 4.11 29.22 1.53
C GLN A 85 3.63 27.81 1.96
N THR A 86 2.35 27.45 1.82
CA THR A 86 1.77 26.37 2.64
C THR A 86 1.44 25.04 1.94
N THR A 87 1.41 24.96 0.60
CA THR A 87 0.91 23.75 -0.11
C THR A 87 1.82 23.24 -1.23
N TYR A 88 3.09 23.67 -1.29
CA TYR A 88 4.06 23.15 -2.27
C TYR A 88 4.51 21.70 -2.00
N ASP A 89 4.11 21.13 -0.86
CA ASP A 89 4.43 19.77 -0.44
C ASP A 89 3.55 18.69 -1.10
N ILE A 90 2.46 19.07 -1.80
CA ILE A 90 1.59 18.14 -2.50
C ILE A 90 2.12 17.90 -3.92
N PRO A 91 2.50 16.66 -4.29
CA PRO A 91 2.88 16.34 -5.66
C PRO A 91 1.73 16.66 -6.62
N LEU A 92 2.04 17.39 -7.70
CA LEU A 92 1.02 17.88 -8.64
C LEU A 92 -0.08 18.74 -7.98
N GLY A 93 0.25 19.49 -6.91
CA GLY A 93 -0.71 20.26 -6.11
C GLY A 93 -1.68 21.14 -6.92
N LYS A 94 -1.22 21.77 -8.01
CA LYS A 94 -2.09 22.56 -8.91
C LYS A 94 -3.20 21.72 -9.56
N VAL A 95 -2.87 20.51 -10.03
CA VAL A 95 -3.84 19.60 -10.65
C VAL A 95 -4.84 19.13 -9.60
N TYR A 96 -4.34 18.76 -8.42
CA TYR A 96 -5.18 18.34 -7.30
C TYR A 96 -6.14 19.45 -6.84
N GLN A 97 -5.66 20.68 -6.69
CA GLN A 97 -6.50 21.85 -6.38
C GLN A 97 -7.55 22.12 -7.45
N HIS A 98 -7.20 21.97 -8.72
CA HIS A 98 -8.15 22.12 -9.83
C HIS A 98 -9.28 21.08 -9.72
N LEU A 99 -8.94 19.82 -9.44
CA LEU A 99 -9.92 18.75 -9.24
C LEU A 99 -10.82 19.03 -8.02
N LEU A 100 -10.25 19.44 -6.89
CA LEU A 100 -11.06 19.79 -5.70
C LEU A 100 -12.05 20.92 -5.98
N ARG A 101 -11.65 21.93 -6.77
CA ARG A 101 -12.54 23.04 -7.15
C ARG A 101 -13.67 22.62 -8.10
N GLN A 102 -13.47 21.56 -8.89
CA GLN A 102 -14.54 20.96 -9.70
C GLN A 102 -15.55 20.17 -8.85
N HIS A 103 -15.15 19.75 -7.66
CA HIS A 103 -15.93 18.92 -6.74
C HIS A 103 -16.01 19.53 -5.32
N PRO A 104 -16.47 20.78 -5.16
CA PRO A 104 -16.32 21.55 -3.90
C PRO A 104 -17.16 21.01 -2.73
N ASN A 105 -18.19 20.20 -3.02
CA ASN A 105 -19.08 19.62 -2.02
C ASN A 105 -18.72 18.16 -1.67
N GLU A 106 -17.67 17.60 -2.29
CA GLU A 106 -17.26 16.23 -2.01
C GLU A 106 -16.32 16.20 -0.79
N ASN A 107 -16.77 15.56 0.29
CA ASN A 107 -15.93 15.21 1.44
C ASN A 107 -15.01 14.04 1.09
N SER A 108 -14.13 14.24 0.10
CA SER A 108 -13.16 13.25 -0.34
C SER A 108 -11.90 13.27 0.54
N LEU A 109 -11.25 12.11 0.60
CA LEU A 109 -9.91 11.94 1.13
C LEU A 109 -9.06 11.31 0.04
N THR A 110 -7.83 11.78 -0.08
CA THR A 110 -6.95 11.45 -1.21
C THR A 110 -5.71 10.78 -0.70
N LEU A 111 -5.42 9.61 -1.24
CA LEU A 111 -4.26 8.83 -0.88
C LEU A 111 -3.17 9.00 -1.92
N LEU A 112 -1.99 9.41 -1.48
CA LEU A 112 -0.78 9.32 -2.28
C LEU A 112 -0.18 7.93 -2.10
N LEU A 113 -0.16 7.14 -3.17
CA LEU A 113 0.36 5.77 -3.16
C LEU A 113 1.81 5.75 -3.64
N HIS A 114 2.65 5.07 -2.88
CA HIS A 114 4.04 4.84 -3.20
C HIS A 114 4.25 3.34 -3.43
N VAL A 115 5.02 2.99 -4.46
CA VAL A 115 5.40 1.60 -4.74
C VAL A 115 6.91 1.54 -4.77
N ASN A 116 7.47 0.95 -3.71
CA ASN A 116 8.89 0.90 -3.46
C ASN A 116 9.41 -0.53 -3.59
N ARG A 117 10.48 -0.70 -4.39
CA ARG A 117 11.22 -1.97 -4.48
C ARG A 117 12.33 -1.97 -3.45
N ILE A 118 12.36 -3.00 -2.61
CA ILE A 118 13.44 -3.25 -1.66
C ILE A 118 14.11 -4.59 -2.01
N SER A 119 15.40 -4.57 -2.32
CA SER A 119 16.18 -5.79 -2.44
C SER A 119 16.57 -6.25 -1.03
N VAL A 120 15.98 -7.34 -0.53
CA VAL A 120 16.14 -7.75 0.88
C VAL A 120 17.49 -8.39 1.15
N VAL A 121 17.93 -9.30 0.26
CA VAL A 121 19.23 -9.99 0.39
C VAL A 121 19.77 -10.32 -1.01
N LYS A 122 21.00 -9.86 -1.31
CA LYS A 122 21.65 -10.06 -2.62
C LYS A 122 21.94 -11.54 -2.93
N SER A 123 22.09 -12.39 -1.91
CA SER A 123 22.48 -13.82 -2.05
C SER A 123 21.33 -14.81 -2.23
N THR A 124 20.07 -14.45 -1.92
CA THR A 124 18.93 -15.38 -2.02
C THR A 124 18.00 -15.08 -3.20
N ASN A 125 18.29 -14.04 -4.00
CA ASN A 125 17.43 -13.50 -5.06
C ASN A 125 16.01 -13.12 -4.59
N LEU A 126 15.82 -12.95 -3.27
CA LEU A 126 14.51 -12.64 -2.70
C LEU A 126 14.22 -11.14 -2.85
N LYS A 127 13.08 -10.84 -3.46
CA LYS A 127 12.59 -9.49 -3.75
C LYS A 127 11.44 -9.15 -2.81
N LEU A 128 11.50 -7.96 -2.23
CA LEU A 128 10.44 -7.35 -1.45
C LEU A 128 9.94 -6.12 -2.19
N TRP A 129 8.63 -6.03 -2.34
CA TRP A 129 7.98 -4.83 -2.85
C TRP A 129 6.97 -4.38 -1.82
N ILE A 130 6.94 -3.09 -1.57
CA ILE A 130 6.06 -2.45 -0.61
C ILE A 130 5.22 -1.42 -1.36
N CYS A 131 3.92 -1.47 -1.13
CA CYS A 131 3.02 -0.39 -1.47
C CYS A 131 2.57 0.25 -0.17
N ASP A 132 2.97 1.50 0.04
CA ASP A 132 2.60 2.34 1.17
C ASP A 132 1.80 3.54 0.70
N ALA A 133 1.12 4.20 1.63
CA ALA A 133 0.25 5.32 1.33
C ALA A 133 0.28 6.37 2.43
N ASN A 134 0.07 7.61 2.00
CA ASN A 134 -0.06 8.77 2.87
C ASN A 134 -1.36 9.51 2.54
N LEU A 135 -1.96 10.15 3.54
CA LEU A 135 -3.12 11.01 3.36
C LEU A 135 -2.67 12.40 2.93
N ILE A 136 -3.15 12.89 1.78
CA ILE A 136 -2.75 14.21 1.25
C ILE A 136 -3.29 15.33 2.13
N GLU A 137 -4.53 15.19 2.61
CA GLU A 137 -5.20 16.19 3.43
C GLU A 137 -4.65 16.28 4.86
N LEU A 138 -3.66 15.46 5.21
CA LEU A 138 -2.91 15.60 6.44
C LEU A 138 -1.72 16.57 6.22
N PRO A 139 -1.50 17.58 7.08
CA PRO A 139 -0.37 18.50 6.97
C PRO A 139 0.99 17.78 6.85
N SER A 140 1.93 18.36 6.10
CA SER A 140 3.24 17.75 5.80
C SER A 140 4.02 17.30 7.05
N ILE A 141 3.94 18.09 8.12
CA ILE A 141 4.56 17.83 9.43
C ILE A 141 4.10 16.47 9.98
N TYR A 142 2.81 16.15 9.85
CA TYR A 142 2.24 14.90 10.32
C TYR A 142 2.33 13.80 9.26
N ARG A 143 2.17 14.14 7.98
CA ARG A 143 2.17 13.20 6.86
C ARG A 143 3.46 12.40 6.76
N ASN A 144 4.59 13.02 7.09
CA ASN A 144 5.91 12.39 7.02
C ASN A 144 6.27 11.57 8.28
N LEU A 145 5.42 11.60 9.31
CA LEU A 145 5.62 10.73 10.47
C LEU A 145 5.31 9.29 10.11
N ARG A 146 6.21 8.38 10.48
CA ARG A 146 6.07 6.94 10.22
C ARG A 146 4.75 6.34 10.75
N SER A 147 4.17 6.93 11.80
CA SER A 147 2.88 6.51 12.37
C SER A 147 1.68 6.84 11.48
N ASN A 148 1.84 7.75 10.52
CA ASN A 148 0.79 8.23 9.63
C ASN A 148 1.01 7.78 8.17
N MET A 149 2.17 7.16 7.88
CA MET A 149 2.38 6.34 6.69
C MET A 149 1.84 4.94 6.95
N PHE A 150 0.95 4.45 6.11
CA PHE A 150 0.38 3.11 6.29
C PHE A 150 0.73 2.20 5.11
N LEU A 151 1.15 0.98 5.46
CA LEU A 151 1.42 -0.08 4.50
C LEU A 151 0.09 -0.54 3.91
N VAL A 152 -0.05 -0.53 2.59
CA VAL A 152 -1.23 -1.01 1.85
C VAL A 152 -1.08 -2.50 1.55
N SER A 153 0.07 -2.86 0.98
CA SER A 153 0.37 -4.25 0.63
C SER A 153 1.87 -4.46 0.57
N MET A 154 2.30 -5.68 0.88
CA MET A 154 3.68 -6.11 0.77
C MET A 154 3.76 -7.42 0.00
N TYR A 155 4.63 -7.47 -1.00
CA TYR A 155 4.91 -8.64 -1.82
C TYR A 155 6.30 -9.18 -1.52
N ILE A 156 6.38 -10.50 -1.31
CA ILE A 156 7.63 -11.23 -1.12
C ILE A 156 7.67 -12.40 -2.10
N GLY A 157 8.71 -12.45 -2.92
CA GLY A 157 8.91 -13.52 -3.91
C GLY A 157 10.34 -13.58 -4.43
N TYR A 158 10.61 -14.53 -5.33
CA TYR A 158 11.91 -14.67 -5.99
C TYR A 158 12.00 -13.95 -7.35
N SER A 159 10.88 -13.42 -7.84
CA SER A 159 10.79 -12.60 -9.04
C SER A 159 9.99 -11.34 -8.77
N GLU A 160 10.06 -10.39 -9.70
CA GLU A 160 9.26 -9.16 -9.60
C GLU A 160 7.77 -9.47 -9.76
N PRO A 161 6.90 -8.74 -9.06
CA PRO A 161 5.47 -8.88 -9.23
C PRO A 161 5.03 -8.27 -10.55
N ASN A 162 4.00 -8.85 -11.16
CA ASN A 162 3.09 -8.05 -11.97
C ASN A 162 2.36 -7.10 -11.01
N VAL A 163 2.75 -5.82 -11.01
CA VAL A 163 2.24 -4.81 -10.06
C VAL A 163 0.72 -4.68 -10.12
N LYS A 164 0.14 -4.72 -11.33
CA LYS A 164 -1.31 -4.62 -11.52
C LYS A 164 -2.03 -5.79 -10.87
N ALA A 165 -1.52 -7.01 -11.03
CA ALA A 165 -2.12 -8.21 -10.46
C ALA A 165 -1.95 -8.29 -8.94
N TRP A 166 -0.76 -7.92 -8.44
CA TRP A 166 -0.48 -7.86 -7.01
C TRP A 166 -1.44 -6.92 -6.28
N LEU A 167 -1.56 -5.67 -6.76
CA LEU A 167 -2.33 -4.61 -6.10
C LEU A 167 -3.84 -4.67 -6.41
N LYS A 168 -4.29 -5.54 -7.32
CA LYS A 168 -5.70 -5.64 -7.75
C LYS A 168 -6.67 -5.73 -6.57
N SER A 169 -6.41 -6.61 -5.60
CA SER A 169 -7.30 -6.77 -4.45
C SER A 169 -7.21 -5.61 -3.46
N SER A 170 -6.02 -5.06 -3.25
CA SER A 170 -5.81 -3.94 -2.33
C SER A 170 -6.53 -2.69 -2.86
N PHE A 171 -6.48 -2.45 -4.17
CA PHE A 171 -7.21 -1.36 -4.82
C PHE A 171 -8.71 -1.63 -4.91
N ALA A 172 -9.15 -2.88 -5.06
CA ALA A 172 -10.58 -3.21 -4.95
C ALA A 172 -11.11 -2.85 -3.56
N ASN A 173 -10.37 -3.17 -2.49
CA ASN A 173 -10.73 -2.80 -1.12
C ASN A 173 -10.74 -1.27 -0.92
N ILE A 174 -9.76 -0.54 -1.45
CA ILE A 174 -9.76 0.93 -1.39
C ILE A 174 -10.96 1.50 -2.14
N ASN A 175 -11.27 0.97 -3.32
CA ASN A 175 -12.40 1.46 -4.11
C ASN A 175 -13.76 1.17 -3.44
N SER A 176 -13.91 0.07 -2.70
CA SER A 176 -15.13 -0.15 -1.91
C SER A 176 -15.32 0.86 -0.78
N LEU A 177 -14.29 1.60 -0.37
CA LEU A 177 -14.44 2.68 0.61
C LEU A 177 -15.12 3.92 0.01
N LYS A 178 -15.02 4.12 -1.31
CA LYS A 178 -15.62 5.27 -2.00
C LYS A 178 -17.15 5.23 -2.03
N THR A 179 -17.73 4.06 -1.78
CA THR A 179 -19.18 3.80 -1.86
C THR A 179 -19.88 3.84 -0.50
N THR A 180 -19.16 4.21 0.55
CA THR A 180 -19.65 4.31 1.95
C THR A 180 -19.63 5.76 2.38
#